data_AF-A0A7Y5SRE5-F1
#
_entry.id   AF-A0A7Y5SRE5-F1
#
_cell.length_a   1.000
_cell.length_b   1.000
_cell.length_c   1.000
_cell.angle_alpha   90.00
_cell.angle_beta   90.00
_cell.angle_gamma   90.00
#
_symmetry.space_group_name_H-M   'P 1'
#
loop_
_entity.id
_entity.type
_entity.pdbx_description
1 polymer ?
#
loop_
_entity_poly.entity_id
_entity_poly.type
_entity_poly.pdbx_seq_one_letter_code
_entity_poly.pdbx_strand_id
1 'polypeptide(L)'
;GRLAPGQLLAVALWLVRSRPHGKIRRHFYGWRTRVPGLAACVRILGRSVDREPVAADGPARSPKALKKLRRLVQDLIDLLERVYPPDERPANDPEQPESSWGAEEWHCWRQAAAASSVAAASGDGTPDVATDWVCVLREADPRFDPWGGKPHSGPDGTAGGAGNCGSRGGGQPAPRPQRFSPCRRYSGRNRVEFDERSYREVFSQIRASTRMLAADRILQYEPYTRTGRMHRPHRAMIDGRCFRKAHLEIEMDSTALAMLVDASHSMDTCLGRFLPMAAACADALDSMPGVALAVWLFGSSCRRVKAAELKSGVALMGGTATHLVLDEARGWFHGQGSEHKIAMLLTDGMPDDAPAARRGADALRRAGVQLLVGSLGVGRQRCHDIFQAPVFDVDPQNAAASLQAAIQRLRLNEVR
;
A
#
# COMPACT_ATOMS: atom_id res chain seq x y z
N GLY A 1 -15.36 19.51 37.29
CA GLY A 1 -16.25 19.77 36.14
C GLY A 1 -16.43 18.50 35.34
N ARG A 2 -17.60 18.29 34.74
CA ARG A 2 -17.79 17.25 33.72
C ARG A 2 -17.12 17.74 32.43
N LEU A 3 -16.37 16.86 31.76
CA LEU A 3 -15.74 17.18 30.48
C LEU A 3 -16.81 17.31 29.39
N ALA A 4 -16.62 18.22 28.45
CA ALA A 4 -17.48 18.30 27.27
C ALA A 4 -17.31 17.05 26.39
N PRO A 5 -18.33 16.62 25.63
CA PRO A 5 -18.28 15.43 24.78
C PRO A 5 -17.06 15.33 23.85
N GLY A 6 -16.68 16.44 23.21
CA GLY A 6 -15.49 16.49 22.34
C GLY A 6 -14.18 16.30 23.10
N GLN A 7 -14.11 16.76 24.35
CA GLN A 7 -12.93 16.58 25.21
C GLN A 7 -12.79 15.12 25.66
N LEU A 8 -13.90 14.43 25.95
CA LEU A 8 -13.92 13.01 26.28
C LEU A 8 -13.42 12.16 25.09
N LEU A 9 -13.87 12.47 23.87
CA LEU A 9 -13.42 11.77 22.66
C LEU A 9 -11.94 12.03 22.35
N ALA A 10 -11.46 13.26 22.53
CA ALA A 10 -10.04 13.59 22.38
C ALA A 10 -9.16 12.81 23.37
N VAL A 11 -9.60 12.71 24.63
CA VAL A 11 -8.92 11.91 25.68
C VAL A 11 -8.96 10.41 25.33
N ALA A 12 -10.07 9.90 24.81
CA ALA A 12 -10.19 8.51 24.36
C ALA A 12 -9.19 8.18 23.24
N LEU A 13 -9.14 9.02 22.21
CA LEU A 13 -8.22 8.86 21.08
C LEU A 13 -6.77 9.00 21.53
N TRP A 14 -6.48 9.93 22.44
CA TRP A 14 -5.15 10.11 23.02
C TRP A 14 -4.70 8.89 23.85
N LEU A 15 -5.59 8.34 24.68
CA LEU A 15 -5.33 7.12 25.46
C LEU A 15 -4.95 5.94 24.56
N VAL A 16 -5.64 5.78 23.44
CA VAL A 16 -5.38 4.70 22.49
C VAL A 16 -4.15 4.97 21.60
N ARG A 17 -3.81 6.25 21.33
CA ARG A 17 -2.68 6.64 20.45
C ARG A 17 -1.36 6.95 21.16
N SER A 18 -1.31 6.99 22.49
CA SER A 18 -0.11 7.38 23.25
C SER A 18 1.14 6.49 23.02
N ARG A 19 2.33 7.10 23.19
CA ARG A 19 3.67 6.51 22.88
C ARG A 19 3.93 5.15 23.57
N PRO A 20 4.75 4.27 22.96
CA PRO A 20 4.93 2.86 23.35
C PRO A 20 5.40 2.55 24.79
N HIS A 21 5.75 3.55 25.59
CA HIS A 21 6.29 3.35 26.94
C HIS A 21 5.60 4.18 28.04
N GLY A 22 4.51 4.89 27.74
CA GLY A 22 3.78 5.66 28.74
C GLY A 22 3.15 4.78 29.82
N LYS A 23 3.25 5.19 31.10
CA LYS A 23 2.67 4.48 32.27
C LYS A 23 1.17 4.14 32.11
N ILE A 24 0.46 4.92 31.30
CA ILE A 24 -0.97 4.76 30.99
C ILE A 24 -1.22 3.60 30.01
N ARG A 25 -0.35 3.41 29.00
CA ARG A 25 -0.49 2.34 28.01
C ARG A 25 -0.25 0.94 28.60
N ARG A 26 0.53 0.86 29.69
CA ARG A 26 0.67 -0.36 30.52
C ARG A 26 -0.62 -0.78 31.23
N HIS A 27 -1.67 0.03 31.27
CA HIS A 27 -2.97 -0.45 31.74
C HIS A 27 -3.84 -0.99 30.58
N PHE A 28 -3.53 -0.59 29.34
CA PHE A 28 -4.22 -1.01 28.12
C PHE A 28 -3.42 -2.04 27.30
N TYR A 29 -2.54 -2.83 27.94
CA TYR A 29 -1.58 -3.76 27.30
C TYR A 29 -2.13 -4.46 26.05
N GLY A 30 -1.46 -4.22 24.91
CA GLY A 30 -1.47 -5.14 23.76
C GLY A 30 -1.88 -4.55 22.41
N TRP A 31 -2.55 -3.40 22.35
CA TRP A 31 -3.06 -2.93 21.06
C TRP A 31 -1.99 -2.13 20.30
N ARG A 32 -1.33 -2.80 19.34
CA ARG A 32 -0.78 -2.17 18.14
C ARG A 32 -1.87 -2.19 17.08
N THR A 33 -2.81 -1.28 17.15
CA THR A 33 -3.81 -1.13 16.10
C THR A 33 -3.91 0.33 15.71
N ARG A 34 -3.79 0.60 14.40
CA ARG A 34 -4.58 1.68 13.81
C ARG A 34 -6.01 1.43 14.29
N VAL A 35 -6.61 2.40 14.96
CA VAL A 35 -8.04 2.33 15.29
C VAL A 35 -8.74 2.82 14.03
N PRO A 36 -9.35 1.93 13.22
CA PRO A 36 -9.88 2.30 11.92
C PRO A 36 -11.13 3.20 12.03
N GLY A 37 -11.75 3.25 13.20
CA GLY A 37 -12.91 4.10 13.44
C GLY A 37 -13.42 4.01 14.88
N LEU A 38 -14.46 4.78 15.17
CA LEU A 38 -15.01 4.98 16.50
C LEU A 38 -15.53 3.68 17.15
N ALA A 39 -16.20 2.83 16.37
CA ALA A 39 -16.72 1.54 16.84
C ALA A 39 -15.61 0.57 17.30
N ALA A 40 -14.43 0.63 16.69
CA ALA A 40 -13.27 -0.13 17.14
C ALA A 40 -12.70 0.45 18.45
N CYS A 41 -12.71 1.78 18.59
CA CYS A 41 -12.31 2.47 19.82
C CYS A 41 -13.18 2.04 21.02
N VAL A 42 -14.51 2.07 20.85
CA VAL A 42 -15.49 1.66 21.87
C VAL A 42 -15.27 0.20 22.29
N ARG A 43 -15.11 -0.72 21.33
CA ARG A 43 -14.84 -2.14 21.64
C ARG A 43 -13.53 -2.36 22.41
N ILE A 44 -12.46 -1.65 22.03
CA ILE A 44 -11.16 -1.76 22.72
C ILE A 44 -11.28 -1.25 24.16
N LEU A 45 -11.99 -0.14 24.35
CA LEU A 45 -12.21 0.46 25.66
C LEU A 45 -13.12 -0.39 26.55
N GLY A 46 -14.23 -0.92 26.03
CA GLY A 46 -15.11 -1.84 26.77
C GLY A 46 -14.35 -3.06 27.30
N ARG A 47 -13.58 -3.74 26.44
CA ARG A 47 -12.73 -4.88 26.84
C ARG A 47 -11.68 -4.55 27.90
N SER A 48 -11.32 -3.29 28.06
CA SER A 48 -10.36 -2.86 29.09
C SER A 48 -10.99 -2.65 30.47
N VAL A 49 -12.30 -2.38 30.52
CA VAL A 49 -13.07 -2.23 31.77
C VAL A 49 -13.19 -3.57 32.49
N ASP A 50 -13.46 -4.63 31.73
CA ASP A 50 -13.75 -5.97 32.22
C ASP A 50 -12.50 -6.78 32.63
N ARG A 51 -11.30 -6.25 32.36
CA ARG A 51 -10.06 -6.94 32.73
C ARG A 51 -9.75 -6.77 34.21
N GLU A 52 -9.41 -7.89 34.87
CA GLU A 52 -8.75 -7.86 36.17
C GLU A 52 -7.33 -7.28 36.03
N PRO A 53 -6.90 -6.41 36.96
CA PRO A 53 -5.55 -5.86 36.93
C PRO A 53 -4.53 -6.98 37.14
N VAL A 54 -3.71 -7.24 36.12
CA VAL A 54 -2.54 -8.12 36.26
C VAL A 54 -1.56 -7.44 37.21
N ALA A 55 -1.15 -8.13 38.28
CA ALA A 55 -0.15 -7.65 39.22
C ALA A 55 1.15 -7.31 38.45
N ALA A 56 1.48 -6.02 38.40
CA ALA A 56 2.66 -5.50 37.72
C ALA A 56 3.54 -4.78 38.74
N ASP A 57 4.86 -4.82 38.55
CA ASP A 57 5.89 -4.20 39.40
C ASP A 57 5.84 -2.65 39.36
N GLY A 58 4.79 -2.08 39.92
CA GLY A 58 4.63 -0.64 40.13
C GLY A 58 3.62 -0.38 41.25
N PRO A 59 3.58 0.83 41.82
CA PRO A 59 2.64 1.14 42.88
C PRO A 59 1.23 0.91 42.38
N ALA A 60 0.54 -0.06 43.01
CA ALA A 60 -0.83 -0.39 42.68
C ALA A 60 -1.66 0.91 42.74
N ARG A 61 -2.38 1.22 41.66
CA ARG A 61 -3.32 2.34 41.70
C ARG A 61 -4.33 2.04 42.81
N SER A 62 -4.63 3.03 43.63
CA SER A 62 -5.63 2.84 44.67
C SER A 62 -6.96 2.36 44.04
N PRO A 63 -7.72 1.48 44.71
CA PRO A 63 -9.01 1.00 44.21
C PRO A 63 -9.94 2.14 43.76
N LYS A 64 -9.85 3.30 44.42
CA LYS A 64 -10.58 4.53 44.08
C LYS A 64 -10.19 5.09 42.71
N ALA A 65 -8.91 5.08 42.34
CA ALA A 65 -8.42 5.54 41.05
C ALA A 65 -8.84 4.60 39.91
N LEU A 66 -8.83 3.29 40.15
CA LEU A 66 -9.33 2.29 39.18
C LEU A 66 -10.83 2.42 38.97
N LYS A 67 -11.61 2.59 40.05
CA LYS A 67 -13.06 2.84 39.97
C LYS A 67 -13.37 4.12 39.18
N LYS A 68 -12.60 5.19 39.39
CA LYS A 68 -12.74 6.45 38.64
C LYS A 68 -12.42 6.29 37.15
N LEU A 69 -11.38 5.52 36.80
CA LEU A 69 -11.03 5.25 35.41
C LEU A 69 -12.11 4.41 34.71
N ARG A 70 -12.56 3.32 35.35
CA ARG A 70 -13.66 2.49 34.81
C ARG A 70 -14.92 3.33 34.58
N ARG A 71 -15.24 4.22 35.52
CA ARG A 71 -16.39 5.13 35.37
C ARG A 71 -16.22 6.09 34.18
N LEU A 72 -15.04 6.69 34.01
CA LEU A 72 -14.76 7.56 32.87
C LEU A 72 -14.83 6.83 31.52
N VAL A 73 -14.36 5.58 31.46
CA VAL A 73 -14.47 4.75 30.26
C VAL A 73 -15.93 4.40 29.97
N GLN A 74 -16.72 4.08 31.00
CA GLN A 74 -18.16 3.83 30.82
C GLN A 74 -18.91 5.09 30.37
N ASP A 75 -18.69 6.24 31.03
CA ASP A 75 -19.34 7.50 30.66
C ASP A 75 -19.00 7.90 29.20
N LEU A 76 -17.82 7.53 28.72
CA LEU A 76 -17.41 7.70 27.33
C LEU A 76 -18.12 6.72 26.38
N ILE A 77 -18.27 5.44 26.75
CA ILE A 77 -19.04 4.46 25.96
C ILE A 77 -20.48 4.94 25.83
N ASP A 78 -21.12 5.29 26.94
CA ASP A 78 -22.51 5.76 26.98
C ASP A 78 -22.70 7.01 26.11
N LEU A 79 -21.74 7.95 26.16
CA LEU A 79 -21.76 9.14 25.31
C LEU A 79 -21.68 8.78 23.82
N LEU A 80 -20.80 7.85 23.45
CA LEU A 80 -20.61 7.45 22.06
C LEU A 80 -21.81 6.67 21.52
N GLU A 81 -22.44 5.83 22.34
CA GLU A 81 -23.68 5.13 21.98
C GLU A 81 -24.87 6.07 21.88
N ARG A 82 -24.92 7.16 22.67
CA ARG A 82 -25.97 8.18 22.56
C ARG A 82 -25.82 9.05 21.31
N VAL A 83 -24.59 9.36 20.91
CA VAL A 83 -24.31 10.19 19.72
C VAL A 83 -24.38 9.35 18.43
N TYR A 84 -24.09 8.04 18.51
CA TYR A 84 -24.20 7.09 17.42
C TYR A 84 -24.93 5.81 17.89
N PRO A 85 -26.28 5.82 17.88
CA PRO A 85 -27.09 4.68 18.26
C PRO A 85 -26.69 3.44 17.46
N PRO A 86 -26.70 2.24 18.06
CA PRO A 86 -26.38 1.00 17.36
C PRO A 86 -27.16 0.78 16.07
N ASP A 87 -28.41 1.27 16.03
CA ASP A 87 -29.36 1.06 14.93
C ASP A 87 -29.17 2.05 13.77
N GLU A 88 -28.47 3.16 14.00
CA GLU A 88 -28.08 4.15 12.97
C GLU A 88 -26.68 3.87 12.42
N ARG A 89 -26.02 2.82 12.90
CA ARG A 89 -24.77 2.36 12.30
C ARG A 89 -25.15 1.74 10.96
N PRO A 90 -24.55 2.18 9.84
CA PRO A 90 -24.77 1.47 8.59
C PRO A 90 -24.42 0.01 8.84
N ALA A 91 -25.37 -0.89 8.52
CA ALA A 91 -25.06 -2.32 8.46
C ALA A 91 -23.78 -2.45 7.63
N ASN A 92 -22.79 -3.19 8.12
CA ASN A 92 -21.57 -3.43 7.36
C ASN A 92 -21.98 -4.04 6.01
N ASP A 93 -22.13 -3.19 5.00
CA ASP A 93 -22.31 -3.60 3.63
C ASP A 93 -20.93 -4.06 3.16
N PRO A 94 -20.70 -5.37 2.98
CA PRO A 94 -19.38 -5.90 2.65
C PRO A 94 -18.84 -5.36 1.31
N GLU A 95 -19.66 -4.65 0.53
CA GLU A 95 -19.30 -4.11 -0.78
C GLU A 95 -18.88 -2.63 -0.78
N GLN A 96 -19.03 -1.88 0.32
CA GLN A 96 -18.53 -0.49 0.37
C GLN A 96 -17.05 -0.43 0.82
N PRO A 97 -16.15 0.18 0.01
CA PRO A 97 -14.76 0.35 0.42
C PRO A 97 -14.66 1.35 1.58
N GLU A 98 -14.05 0.91 2.69
CA GLU A 98 -13.79 1.67 3.93
C GLU A 98 -13.05 3.03 3.73
N SER A 99 -12.61 3.37 2.52
CA SER A 99 -11.87 4.59 2.19
C SER A 99 -12.74 5.84 1.97
N SER A 100 -14.06 5.73 1.79
CA SER A 100 -14.93 6.89 1.56
C SER A 100 -15.24 7.70 2.83
N TRP A 101 -15.03 7.11 4.01
CA TRP A 101 -15.47 7.69 5.29
C TRP A 101 -14.43 8.58 5.99
N GLY A 102 -13.16 8.54 5.58
CA GLY A 102 -12.05 9.06 6.41
C GLY A 102 -11.78 10.57 6.34
N ALA A 103 -12.12 11.25 5.25
CA ALA A 103 -11.67 12.63 5.01
C ALA A 103 -12.75 13.68 5.28
N GLU A 104 -13.97 13.44 4.82
CA GLU A 104 -15.08 14.41 4.94
C GLU A 104 -15.63 14.49 6.37
N GLU A 105 -15.83 13.36 7.04
CA GLU A 105 -16.21 13.33 8.46
C GLU A 105 -15.15 14.03 9.32
N TRP A 106 -13.87 13.75 9.09
CA TRP A 106 -12.77 14.38 9.84
C TRP A 106 -12.73 15.90 9.67
N HIS A 107 -13.15 16.41 8.50
CA HIS A 107 -13.23 17.85 8.26
C HIS A 107 -14.41 18.49 9.01
N CYS A 108 -15.59 17.87 8.98
CA CYS A 108 -16.75 18.29 9.77
C CYS A 108 -16.45 18.30 11.28
N TRP A 109 -15.73 17.29 11.78
CA TRP A 109 -15.34 17.21 13.19
C TRP A 109 -14.33 18.29 13.61
N ARG A 110 -13.36 18.65 12.75
CA ARG A 110 -12.47 19.79 13.02
C ARG A 110 -13.24 21.10 13.10
N GLN A 111 -14.22 21.31 12.23
CA GLN A 111 -15.04 22.53 12.23
C GLN A 111 -15.92 22.59 13.49
N ALA A 112 -16.53 21.46 13.91
CA ALA A 112 -17.33 21.38 15.13
C ALA A 112 -16.51 21.58 16.42
N ALA A 113 -15.28 21.05 16.46
CA ALA A 113 -14.35 21.26 17.57
C ALA A 113 -13.87 22.72 17.65
N ALA A 114 -13.57 23.34 16.51
CA ALA A 114 -13.21 24.75 16.42
C ALA A 114 -14.37 25.67 16.86
N ALA A 115 -15.59 25.41 16.41
CA ALA A 115 -16.78 26.15 16.82
C ALA A 115 -17.06 26.05 18.33
N SER A 116 -16.84 24.86 18.91
CA SER A 116 -17.01 24.63 20.36
C SER A 116 -15.93 25.34 21.19
N SER A 117 -14.69 25.46 20.69
CA SER A 117 -13.64 26.22 21.36
C SER A 117 -13.86 27.73 21.32
N VAL A 118 -14.46 28.25 20.25
CA VAL A 118 -14.83 29.67 20.15
C VAL A 118 -15.99 30.00 21.10
N ALA A 119 -16.98 29.11 21.22
CA ALA A 119 -18.08 29.27 22.17
C ALA A 119 -17.64 29.20 23.65
N ALA A 120 -16.59 28.43 23.95
CA ALA A 120 -15.99 28.36 25.29
C ALA A 120 -15.14 29.59 25.64
N ALA A 121 -14.58 30.29 24.64
CA ALA A 121 -13.82 31.51 24.83
C ALA A 121 -14.70 32.77 25.03
N SER A 122 -15.99 32.70 24.65
CA SER A 122 -16.98 33.77 24.83
C SER A 122 -17.75 33.72 26.15
N GLY A 123 -17.44 32.76 27.04
CA GLY A 123 -18.11 32.57 28.34
C GLY A 123 -17.17 32.83 29.51
N ASP A 124 -17.69 33.55 30.50
CA ASP A 124 -17.00 34.12 31.67
C ASP A 124 -16.03 33.18 32.41
N GLY A 125 -14.82 33.71 32.63
CA GLY A 125 -13.99 33.51 33.82
C GLY A 125 -13.51 32.10 34.18
N THR A 126 -12.33 31.69 33.67
CA THR A 126 -11.24 31.09 34.47
C THR A 126 -9.96 30.93 33.60
N PRO A 127 -8.95 31.81 33.73
CA PRO A 127 -7.79 31.81 32.84
C PRO A 127 -6.72 30.74 33.13
N ASP A 128 -6.76 30.05 34.29
CA ASP A 128 -5.64 29.17 34.67
C ASP A 128 -5.58 27.85 33.89
N VAL A 129 -6.72 27.28 33.50
CA VAL A 129 -6.70 25.98 32.81
C VAL A 129 -6.34 26.14 31.33
N ALA A 130 -6.83 27.18 30.67
CA ALA A 130 -6.59 27.41 29.24
C ALA A 130 -5.09 27.67 28.94
N THR A 131 -4.39 28.35 29.83
CA THR A 131 -2.98 28.73 29.66
C THR A 131 -2.05 27.52 29.77
N ASP A 132 -2.32 26.59 30.70
CA ASP A 132 -1.58 25.33 30.83
C ASP A 132 -1.75 24.42 29.59
N TRP A 133 -2.92 24.44 28.94
CA TRP A 133 -3.16 23.60 27.76
C TRP A 133 -2.57 24.16 26.46
N VAL A 134 -2.45 25.48 26.32
CA VAL A 134 -1.74 26.11 25.19
C VAL A 134 -0.25 25.75 25.21
N CYS A 135 0.35 25.66 26.40
CA CYS A 135 1.73 25.19 26.58
C CYS A 135 1.89 23.72 26.17
N VAL A 136 0.97 22.84 26.59
CA VAL A 136 0.98 21.41 26.24
C VAL A 136 0.79 21.18 24.73
N LEU A 137 0.00 22.03 24.05
CA LEU A 137 -0.22 21.93 22.60
C LEU A 137 0.94 22.50 21.77
N ARG A 138 1.61 23.58 22.22
CA ARG A 138 2.84 24.10 21.58
C ARG A 138 4.04 23.15 21.74
N GLU A 139 4.14 22.42 22.84
CA GLU A 139 5.14 21.36 23.00
C GLU A 139 4.91 20.17 22.05
N ALA A 140 3.65 19.95 21.62
CA ALA A 140 3.28 18.87 20.72
C ALA A 140 3.37 19.24 19.21
N ASP A 141 3.13 20.51 18.86
CA ASP A 141 3.39 21.09 17.52
C ASP A 141 3.80 22.57 17.66
N PRO A 142 5.07 22.95 17.38
CA PRO A 142 5.56 24.32 17.53
C PRO A 142 4.86 25.35 16.62
N ARG A 143 4.14 24.90 15.59
CA ARG A 143 3.44 25.75 14.61
C ARG A 143 2.01 26.10 15.02
N PHE A 144 1.54 25.60 16.16
CA PHE A 144 0.23 25.91 16.68
C PHE A 144 0.19 27.37 17.19
N ASP A 145 -0.42 28.27 16.42
CA ASP A 145 -0.76 29.63 16.82
C ASP A 145 -2.29 29.80 16.74
N PRO A 146 -2.99 29.90 17.89
CA PRO A 146 -4.45 30.04 17.89
C PRO A 146 -4.93 31.42 17.43
N TRP A 147 -4.03 32.37 17.16
CA TRP A 147 -4.36 33.76 16.80
C TRP A 147 -3.92 34.14 15.38
N GLY A 148 -3.70 33.16 14.50
CA GLY A 148 -3.11 33.32 13.17
C GLY A 148 -3.70 34.42 12.27
N GLY A 149 -2.81 35.11 11.55
CA GLY A 149 -3.03 36.33 10.79
C GLY A 149 -3.92 36.23 9.54
N LYS A 150 -4.37 37.42 9.10
CA LYS A 150 -5.34 37.69 8.01
C LYS A 150 -4.92 37.13 6.64
N PRO A 151 -5.86 36.67 5.80
CA PRO A 151 -5.58 36.32 4.41
C PRO A 151 -5.50 37.58 3.52
N HIS A 152 -4.47 37.63 2.67
CA HIS A 152 -4.37 38.56 1.55
C HIS A 152 -5.23 38.07 0.38
N SER A 153 -6.08 38.97 -0.09
CA SER A 153 -6.86 38.86 -1.33
C SER A 153 -6.05 39.29 -2.55
N GLY A 154 -6.29 38.62 -3.69
CA GLY A 154 -5.79 39.00 -5.02
C GLY A 154 -6.47 38.16 -6.11
N PRO A 155 -6.67 38.68 -7.33
CA PRO A 155 -8.03 38.78 -7.86
C PRO A 155 -8.30 38.04 -9.19
N ASP A 156 -9.61 37.88 -9.41
CA ASP A 156 -10.42 37.69 -10.62
C ASP A 156 -9.78 37.62 -12.01
N GLY A 157 -10.25 36.63 -12.78
CA GLY A 157 -10.17 36.60 -14.25
C GLY A 157 -11.39 35.88 -14.83
N THR A 158 -12.36 36.65 -15.33
CA THR A 158 -13.59 36.18 -15.98
C THR A 158 -13.58 36.44 -17.50
N ALA A 159 -14.01 35.40 -18.22
CA ALA A 159 -14.93 35.38 -19.37
C ALA A 159 -14.53 35.90 -20.78
N GLY A 160 -14.96 35.11 -21.77
CA GLY A 160 -15.10 35.46 -23.20
C GLY A 160 -14.46 34.40 -24.11
N GLY A 161 -15.12 33.76 -25.08
CA GLY A 161 -16.43 33.97 -25.68
C GLY A 161 -16.81 32.82 -26.62
N ALA A 162 -18.04 32.90 -27.12
CA ALA A 162 -18.77 31.87 -27.85
C ALA A 162 -18.48 31.83 -29.37
N GLY A 163 -18.86 30.70 -29.98
CA GLY A 163 -19.34 30.63 -31.36
C GLY A 163 -18.40 29.95 -32.36
N ASN A 164 -18.80 28.78 -32.88
CA ASN A 164 -19.36 28.72 -34.25
C ASN A 164 -19.92 27.33 -34.58
N CYS A 165 -21.15 27.32 -35.11
CA CYS A 165 -21.84 26.17 -35.64
C CYS A 165 -21.61 26.13 -37.16
N GLY A 166 -21.11 25.02 -37.69
CA GLY A 166 -20.84 24.86 -39.12
C GLY A 166 -20.98 23.42 -39.57
N SER A 167 -22.20 23.05 -39.95
CA SER A 167 -22.55 21.80 -40.62
C SER A 167 -21.95 21.74 -42.03
N ARG A 168 -21.33 20.62 -42.42
CA ARG A 168 -21.28 20.17 -43.82
C ARG A 168 -20.99 18.67 -43.87
N GLY A 169 -21.95 17.93 -44.41
CA GLY A 169 -21.88 16.50 -44.63
C GLY A 169 -20.91 16.13 -45.75
N GLY A 170 -20.31 14.94 -45.61
CA GLY A 170 -19.55 14.25 -46.63
C GLY A 170 -19.62 12.75 -46.32
N GLY A 171 -20.10 11.97 -47.29
CA GLY A 171 -20.39 10.54 -47.12
C GLY A 171 -19.16 9.69 -46.79
N GLN A 172 -19.39 8.69 -45.94
CA GLN A 172 -18.41 7.64 -45.61
C GLN A 172 -18.35 6.59 -46.74
N PRO A 173 -17.15 6.24 -47.25
CA PRO A 173 -16.94 4.95 -47.88
C PRO A 173 -16.53 3.90 -46.83
N ALA A 174 -16.99 2.66 -47.03
CA ALA A 174 -16.71 1.51 -46.18
C ALA A 174 -15.20 1.27 -45.97
N PRO A 175 -14.77 0.80 -44.78
CA PRO A 175 -13.36 0.56 -44.48
C PRO A 175 -12.83 -0.61 -45.31
N ARG A 176 -11.85 -0.32 -46.18
CA ARG A 176 -11.02 -1.34 -46.83
C ARG A 176 -10.07 -1.95 -45.80
N PRO A 177 -9.75 -3.25 -45.87
CA PRO A 177 -8.77 -3.88 -44.98
C PRO A 177 -7.40 -3.20 -45.16
N GLN A 178 -6.85 -2.69 -44.05
CA GLN A 178 -5.52 -2.11 -44.00
C GLN A 178 -4.49 -3.18 -44.36
N ARG A 179 -3.94 -3.09 -45.58
CA ARG A 179 -2.70 -3.79 -45.93
C ARG A 179 -1.57 -3.13 -45.15
N PHE A 180 -0.94 -3.90 -44.26
CA PHE A 180 0.29 -3.51 -43.58
C PHE A 180 1.36 -3.14 -44.62
N SER A 181 1.75 -1.87 -44.64
CA SER A 181 2.89 -1.39 -45.43
C SER A 181 4.20 -1.92 -44.83
N PRO A 182 5.19 -2.31 -45.66
CA PRO A 182 6.44 -2.84 -45.19
C PRO A 182 7.34 -1.73 -44.63
N CYS A 183 7.79 -1.94 -43.39
CA CYS A 183 9.03 -1.52 -42.77
C CYS A 183 9.77 -0.32 -43.41
N ARG A 184 9.65 0.86 -42.78
CA ARG A 184 10.71 1.87 -42.84
C ARG A 184 12.00 1.23 -42.33
N ARG A 185 13.08 1.28 -43.13
CA ARG A 185 14.43 0.94 -42.67
C ARG A 185 14.86 1.99 -41.65
N TYR A 186 14.82 1.63 -40.36
CA TYR A 186 15.36 2.46 -39.29
C TYR A 186 16.87 2.24 -39.20
N SER A 187 17.63 3.34 -39.34
CA SER A 187 19.09 3.36 -39.31
C SER A 187 19.62 3.18 -37.88
N GLY A 188 20.25 2.04 -37.59
CA GLY A 188 21.37 1.84 -36.65
C GLY A 188 21.31 2.27 -35.17
N ARG A 189 20.33 3.08 -34.73
CA ARG A 189 20.25 3.66 -33.37
C ARG A 189 19.15 3.06 -32.50
N ASN A 190 18.63 1.89 -32.86
CA ASN A 190 17.49 1.29 -32.15
C ASN A 190 17.89 0.44 -30.93
N ARG A 191 19.14 0.52 -30.45
CA ARG A 191 19.62 -0.24 -29.31
C ARG A 191 19.85 0.67 -28.13
N VAL A 192 19.20 0.38 -27.01
CA VAL A 192 19.41 1.07 -25.74
C VAL A 192 20.57 0.41 -25.01
N GLU A 193 21.57 1.21 -24.66
CA GLU A 193 22.76 0.77 -23.92
C GLU A 193 22.40 0.37 -22.50
N PHE A 194 23.13 -0.62 -21.97
CA PHE A 194 22.95 -1.09 -20.61
C PHE A 194 23.78 -0.24 -19.64
N ASP A 195 23.13 0.33 -18.63
CA ASP A 195 23.82 1.07 -17.57
C ASP A 195 24.30 0.14 -16.45
N GLU A 196 25.54 -0.33 -16.60
CA GLU A 196 26.25 -1.19 -15.63
C GLU A 196 26.36 -0.54 -14.24
N ARG A 197 26.47 0.80 -14.16
CA ARG A 197 26.57 1.50 -12.88
C ARG A 197 25.24 1.42 -12.13
N SER A 198 24.14 1.79 -12.77
CA SER A 198 22.80 1.65 -12.21
C SER A 198 22.50 0.21 -11.80
N TYR A 199 22.97 -0.78 -12.58
CA TYR A 199 22.78 -2.20 -12.23
C TYR A 199 23.44 -2.56 -10.90
N ARG A 200 24.70 -2.17 -10.69
CA ARG A 200 25.43 -2.47 -9.44
C ARG A 200 24.79 -1.79 -8.23
N GLU A 201 24.38 -0.54 -8.39
CA GLU A 201 23.70 0.23 -7.34
C GLU A 201 22.40 -0.46 -6.90
N VAL A 202 21.60 -0.89 -7.87
CA VAL A 202 20.29 -1.52 -7.64
C VAL A 202 20.40 -2.97 -7.15
N PHE A 203 21.33 -3.75 -7.70
CA PHE A 203 21.44 -5.19 -7.43
C PHE A 203 21.59 -5.52 -5.94
N SER A 204 22.42 -4.78 -5.23
CA SER A 204 22.66 -4.99 -3.79
C SER A 204 21.39 -4.81 -2.96
N GLN A 205 20.55 -3.83 -3.32
CA GLN A 205 19.35 -3.47 -2.59
C GLN A 205 18.19 -4.43 -2.92
N ILE A 206 18.11 -4.84 -4.19
CA ILE A 206 16.97 -5.61 -4.71
C ILE A 206 17.11 -7.09 -4.48
N ARG A 207 18.33 -7.62 -4.42
CA ARG A 207 18.57 -9.06 -4.17
C ARG A 207 17.82 -9.57 -2.94
N ALA A 208 17.76 -8.79 -1.86
CA ALA A 208 17.03 -9.15 -0.64
C ALA A 208 15.51 -9.15 -0.87
N SER A 209 14.96 -8.12 -1.50
CA SER A 209 13.53 -8.02 -1.79
C SER A 209 13.08 -9.10 -2.77
N THR A 210 13.83 -9.33 -3.85
CA THR A 210 13.51 -10.34 -4.87
C THR A 210 13.56 -11.75 -4.33
N ARG A 211 14.44 -12.05 -3.37
CA ARG A 211 14.41 -13.34 -2.65
C ARG A 211 13.11 -13.57 -1.89
N MET A 212 12.43 -12.50 -1.47
CA MET A 212 11.10 -12.61 -0.89
C MET A 212 9.99 -12.89 -1.93
N LEU A 213 10.27 -12.92 -3.24
CA LEU A 213 9.26 -13.39 -4.20
C LEU A 213 9.15 -14.91 -4.20
N ALA A 214 10.29 -15.60 -4.22
CA ALA A 214 10.34 -17.05 -4.36
C ALA A 214 10.42 -17.82 -3.03
N ALA A 215 10.69 -17.15 -1.93
CA ALA A 215 10.67 -17.78 -0.61
C ALA A 215 9.23 -17.92 -0.13
N ASP A 216 8.64 -19.13 -0.15
CA ASP A 216 7.45 -19.30 0.68
C ASP A 216 7.86 -19.15 2.15
N ARG A 217 7.01 -18.51 2.94
CA ARG A 217 7.31 -18.22 4.34
C ARG A 217 6.43 -19.12 5.19
N ILE A 218 6.91 -20.32 5.45
CA ILE A 218 6.33 -21.14 6.49
C ILE A 218 6.80 -20.55 7.81
N LEU A 219 5.88 -19.88 8.50
CA LEU A 219 6.10 -19.51 9.89
C LEU A 219 5.96 -20.77 10.73
N GLN A 220 7.07 -21.47 10.96
CA GLN A 220 7.08 -22.56 11.91
C GLN A 220 7.05 -21.99 13.33
N TYR A 221 6.00 -22.38 14.03
CA TYR A 221 5.74 -22.01 15.41
C TYR A 221 6.17 -23.15 16.31
N GLU A 222 7.37 -23.07 16.89
CA GLU A 222 7.78 -24.03 17.92
C GLU A 222 6.89 -23.86 19.17
N PRO A 223 6.21 -24.93 19.63
CA PRO A 223 5.44 -24.88 20.86
C PRO A 223 6.36 -24.61 22.05
N TYR A 224 5.90 -23.74 22.96
CA TYR A 224 6.63 -23.43 24.18
C TYR A 224 6.80 -24.67 25.06
N THR A 225 8.05 -25.12 25.24
CA THR A 225 8.44 -26.03 26.32
C THR A 225 9.00 -25.21 27.48
N ARG A 226 8.63 -25.57 28.71
CA ARG A 226 8.85 -24.77 29.95
C ARG A 226 10.33 -24.54 30.30
N THR A 227 11.25 -25.20 29.61
CA THR A 227 12.68 -25.29 29.95
C THR A 227 13.51 -24.31 29.13
N GLY A 228 13.50 -23.03 29.52
CA GLY A 228 14.43 -22.03 28.96
C GLY A 228 14.00 -20.58 29.19
N ARG A 229 14.93 -19.71 29.65
CA ARG A 229 14.72 -18.26 29.71
C ARG A 229 14.59 -17.70 28.29
N MET A 230 13.45 -17.10 27.96
CA MET A 230 13.24 -16.47 26.66
C MET A 230 13.69 -15.01 26.63
N HIS A 231 14.55 -14.67 25.67
CA HIS A 231 14.64 -13.31 25.17
C HIS A 231 13.52 -13.13 24.11
N ARG A 232 12.36 -12.59 24.51
CA ARG A 232 11.23 -12.11 23.66
C ARG A 232 10.24 -13.19 23.14
N PRO A 233 9.25 -13.62 23.95
CA PRO A 233 8.11 -14.41 23.47
C PRO A 233 7.20 -13.63 22.51
N HIS A 234 6.65 -14.32 21.50
CA HIS A 234 5.56 -13.84 20.67
C HIS A 234 4.27 -14.59 21.05
N ARG A 235 3.14 -13.88 21.17
CA ARG A 235 1.85 -14.47 21.53
C ARG A 235 0.91 -14.41 20.33
N ALA A 236 0.36 -15.55 19.89
CA ALA A 236 -0.65 -15.53 18.82
C ALA A 236 -1.93 -14.88 19.32
N MET A 237 -2.59 -14.14 18.44
CA MET A 237 -3.81 -13.40 18.79
C MET A 237 -5.06 -14.28 18.87
N ILE A 238 -5.05 -15.45 18.21
CA ILE A 238 -6.22 -16.31 18.08
C ILE A 238 -6.44 -17.14 19.34
N ASP A 239 -5.39 -17.80 19.83
CA ASP A 239 -5.47 -18.77 20.94
C ASP A 239 -4.64 -18.40 22.18
N GLY A 240 -3.88 -17.30 22.10
CA GLY A 240 -3.04 -16.83 23.19
C GLY A 240 -1.81 -17.70 23.47
N ARG A 241 -1.49 -18.68 22.62
CA ARG A 241 -0.28 -19.51 22.76
C ARG A 241 0.97 -18.65 22.56
N CYS A 242 1.98 -18.94 23.36
CA CYS A 242 3.29 -18.31 23.27
C CYS A 242 4.19 -19.17 22.40
N PHE A 243 4.85 -18.53 21.45
CA PHE A 243 5.76 -19.16 20.51
C PHE A 243 7.13 -18.52 20.64
N ARG A 244 8.16 -19.34 20.42
CA ARG A 244 9.50 -18.83 20.16
C ARG A 244 9.46 -18.05 18.84
N LYS A 245 10.29 -17.03 18.69
CA LYS A 245 10.38 -16.20 17.47
C LYS A 245 10.30 -17.13 16.26
N ALA A 246 9.31 -16.91 15.40
CA ALA A 246 9.03 -17.79 14.26
C ALA A 246 10.32 -18.09 13.53
N HIS A 247 10.67 -19.38 13.45
CA HIS A 247 11.76 -19.79 12.60
C HIS A 247 11.22 -19.69 11.19
N LEU A 248 11.82 -18.81 10.41
CA LEU A 248 11.46 -18.67 9.02
C LEU A 248 12.14 -19.81 8.28
N GLU A 249 11.45 -20.94 8.18
CA GLU A 249 11.85 -21.95 7.22
C GLU A 249 11.37 -21.46 5.86
N ILE A 250 12.37 -21.16 5.02
CA ILE A 250 12.13 -20.88 3.62
C ILE A 250 12.17 -22.26 2.96
N GLU A 251 11.01 -22.91 2.87
CA GLU A 251 10.86 -23.98 1.88
C GLU A 251 10.88 -23.28 0.53
N MET A 252 11.92 -23.59 -0.25
CA MET A 252 12.02 -23.11 -1.62
C MET A 252 11.22 -24.09 -2.48
N ASP A 253 9.90 -24.01 -2.32
CA ASP A 253 8.98 -24.75 -3.16
C ASP A 253 9.16 -24.34 -4.61
N SER A 254 8.83 -25.28 -5.51
CA SER A 254 8.96 -25.10 -6.94
C SER A 254 8.21 -23.84 -7.38
N THR A 255 8.94 -22.73 -7.57
CA THR A 255 8.38 -21.44 -7.94
C THR A 255 8.69 -21.20 -9.41
N ALA A 256 7.66 -20.99 -10.21
CA ALA A 256 7.82 -20.53 -11.59
C ALA A 256 7.67 -19.01 -11.63
N LEU A 257 8.67 -18.32 -12.19
CA LEU A 257 8.63 -16.87 -12.38
C LEU A 257 8.86 -16.49 -13.84
N ALA A 258 7.92 -15.74 -14.41
CA ALA A 258 8.02 -15.15 -15.74
C ALA A 258 8.30 -13.64 -15.63
N MET A 259 9.43 -13.17 -16.14
CA MET A 259 9.76 -11.76 -16.22
C MET A 259 9.51 -11.24 -17.63
N LEU A 260 8.61 -10.28 -17.77
CA LEU A 260 8.14 -9.74 -19.05
C LEU A 260 8.61 -8.29 -19.14
N VAL A 261 9.60 -8.00 -19.99
CA VAL A 261 10.24 -6.69 -20.09
C VAL A 261 9.80 -5.99 -21.37
N ASP A 262 9.19 -4.83 -21.21
CA ASP A 262 8.76 -3.99 -22.31
C ASP A 262 9.97 -3.35 -23.00
N ALA A 263 10.10 -3.61 -24.29
CA ALA A 263 11.10 -3.06 -25.18
C ALA A 263 10.42 -2.34 -26.36
N SER A 264 9.17 -1.89 -26.21
CA SER A 264 8.47 -1.07 -27.18
C SER A 264 9.13 0.31 -27.38
N HIS A 265 8.75 1.01 -28.46
CA HIS A 265 9.28 2.36 -28.72
C HIS A 265 8.82 3.40 -27.69
N SER A 266 7.72 3.20 -26.97
CA SER A 266 7.33 4.12 -25.89
C SER A 266 8.35 4.09 -24.74
N MET A 267 9.08 2.97 -24.61
CA MET A 267 10.15 2.80 -23.65
C MET A 267 11.47 3.48 -24.04
N ASP A 268 11.63 4.05 -25.24
CA ASP A 268 12.93 4.59 -25.73
C ASP A 268 13.64 5.50 -24.71
N THR A 269 12.88 6.39 -24.07
CA THR A 269 13.43 7.35 -23.09
C THR A 269 13.66 6.79 -21.69
N CYS A 270 13.10 5.62 -21.35
CA CYS A 270 13.12 5.08 -20.00
C CYS A 270 13.67 3.66 -19.89
N LEU A 271 13.82 2.93 -21.00
CA LEU A 271 14.29 1.55 -21.06
C LEU A 271 15.65 1.39 -20.38
N GLY A 272 16.54 2.38 -20.50
CA GLY A 272 17.84 2.40 -19.83
C GLY A 272 17.75 2.32 -18.30
N ARG A 273 16.62 2.70 -17.69
CA ARG A 273 16.35 2.54 -16.24
C ARG A 273 15.72 1.19 -15.92
N PHE A 274 14.91 0.65 -16.82
CA PHE A 274 14.26 -0.65 -16.65
C PHE A 274 15.24 -1.82 -16.82
N LEU A 275 16.20 -1.74 -17.75
CA LEU A 275 17.12 -2.85 -18.01
C LEU A 275 18.01 -3.21 -16.81
N PRO A 276 18.65 -2.25 -16.10
CA PRO A 276 19.41 -2.56 -14.88
C PRO A 276 18.58 -3.22 -13.80
N MET A 277 17.35 -2.74 -13.60
CA MET A 277 16.37 -3.29 -12.66
C MET A 277 15.99 -4.74 -13.05
N ALA A 278 15.64 -4.96 -14.31
CA ALA A 278 15.26 -6.27 -14.84
C ALA A 278 16.41 -7.28 -14.70
N ALA A 279 17.62 -6.89 -15.11
CA ALA A 279 18.82 -7.71 -15.00
C ALA A 279 19.14 -8.03 -13.53
N ALA A 280 19.02 -7.06 -12.63
CA ALA A 280 19.25 -7.27 -11.21
C ALA A 280 18.26 -8.26 -10.58
N CYS A 281 16.98 -8.16 -10.92
CA CYS A 281 15.98 -9.14 -10.51
C CYS A 281 16.26 -10.52 -11.12
N ALA A 282 16.57 -10.58 -12.42
CA ALA A 282 16.77 -11.85 -13.13
C ALA A 282 17.96 -12.61 -12.53
N ASP A 283 19.11 -11.96 -12.33
CA ASP A 283 20.28 -12.58 -11.70
C ASP A 283 20.02 -13.00 -10.25
N ALA A 284 19.26 -12.18 -9.51
CA ALA A 284 18.90 -12.52 -8.13
C ALA A 284 18.01 -13.77 -8.06
N LEU A 285 17.10 -13.97 -9.02
CA LEU A 285 16.20 -15.12 -9.11
C LEU A 285 16.85 -16.36 -9.72
N ASP A 286 17.67 -16.19 -10.75
CA ASP A 286 18.37 -17.29 -11.42
C ASP A 286 19.36 -18.00 -10.48
N SER A 287 19.91 -17.25 -9.51
CA SER A 287 20.77 -17.80 -8.46
C SER A 287 20.04 -18.49 -7.30
N MET A 288 18.70 -18.58 -7.33
CA MET A 288 17.90 -19.17 -6.26
C MET A 288 17.54 -20.63 -6.58
N PRO A 289 17.89 -21.59 -5.70
CA PRO A 289 17.42 -22.97 -5.83
C PRO A 289 15.89 -23.04 -5.84
N GLY A 290 15.32 -23.93 -6.65
CA GLY A 290 13.86 -24.14 -6.71
C GLY A 290 13.10 -23.11 -7.56
N VAL A 291 13.76 -22.09 -8.10
CA VAL A 291 13.12 -21.07 -8.96
C VAL A 291 13.33 -21.41 -10.43
N ALA A 292 12.25 -21.71 -11.14
CA ALA A 292 12.24 -21.78 -12.60
C ALA A 292 12.01 -20.36 -13.16
N LEU A 293 13.04 -19.73 -13.73
CA LEU A 293 12.96 -18.39 -14.31
C LEU A 293 12.82 -18.44 -15.84
N ALA A 294 11.93 -17.63 -16.39
CA ALA A 294 11.86 -17.34 -17.81
C ALA A 294 11.74 -15.83 -18.05
N VAL A 295 12.50 -15.30 -19.01
CA VAL A 295 12.57 -13.87 -19.32
C VAL A 295 12.13 -13.65 -20.76
N TRP A 296 11.22 -12.70 -20.98
CA TRP A 296 10.78 -12.25 -22.29
C TRP A 296 11.08 -10.78 -22.48
N LEU A 297 11.47 -10.42 -23.70
CA LEU A 297 11.40 -9.07 -24.22
C LEU A 297 10.17 -8.97 -25.12
N PHE A 298 9.42 -7.87 -25.03
CA PHE A 298 8.25 -7.68 -25.88
C PHE A 298 8.09 -6.27 -26.44
N GLY A 299 7.38 -6.17 -27.55
CA GLY A 299 6.95 -4.97 -28.24
C GLY A 299 5.79 -5.32 -29.17
N SER A 300 5.92 -5.11 -30.49
CA SER A 300 4.98 -5.66 -31.49
C SER A 300 5.02 -7.19 -31.60
N SER A 301 6.10 -7.80 -31.11
CA SER A 301 6.27 -9.25 -30.96
C SER A 301 6.91 -9.52 -29.62
N CYS A 302 6.99 -10.78 -29.20
CA CYS A 302 7.71 -11.17 -27.99
C CYS A 302 8.73 -12.27 -28.31
N ARG A 303 9.86 -12.25 -27.60
CA ARG A 303 10.88 -13.30 -27.68
C ARG A 303 11.39 -13.65 -26.29
N ARG A 304 11.60 -14.93 -26.04
CA ARG A 304 12.27 -15.41 -24.83
C ARG A 304 13.78 -15.16 -24.95
N VAL A 305 14.41 -14.73 -23.85
CA VAL A 305 15.84 -14.42 -23.77
C VAL A 305 16.46 -15.04 -22.52
N LYS A 306 17.78 -15.16 -22.50
CA LYS A 306 18.53 -15.46 -21.28
C LYS A 306 18.67 -14.19 -20.43
N ALA A 307 18.75 -14.34 -19.11
CA ALA A 307 18.97 -13.21 -18.20
C ALA A 307 20.21 -12.37 -18.58
N ALA A 308 21.30 -13.03 -18.96
CA ALA A 308 22.54 -12.38 -19.41
C ALA A 308 22.37 -11.49 -20.66
N GLU A 309 21.39 -11.76 -21.52
CA GLU A 309 21.14 -10.94 -22.72
C GLU A 309 20.63 -9.54 -22.37
N LEU A 310 19.96 -9.36 -21.22
CA LEU A 310 19.49 -8.05 -20.75
C LEU A 310 20.65 -7.05 -20.59
N LYS A 311 21.85 -7.56 -20.24
CA LYS A 311 23.06 -6.75 -20.03
C LYS A 311 23.79 -6.39 -21.32
N SER A 312 23.46 -7.06 -22.43
CA SER A 312 24.08 -6.78 -23.72
C SER A 312 23.54 -5.50 -24.38
N GLY A 313 22.47 -4.92 -23.83
CA GLY A 313 21.70 -3.84 -24.46
C GLY A 313 20.60 -4.40 -25.36
N VAL A 314 19.43 -3.77 -25.34
CA VAL A 314 18.20 -4.28 -25.96
C VAL A 314 17.77 -3.39 -27.13
N ALA A 315 17.37 -4.02 -28.23
CA ALA A 315 16.80 -3.32 -29.38
C ALA A 315 15.30 -3.05 -29.16
N LEU A 316 14.83 -1.88 -29.58
CA LEU A 316 13.41 -1.54 -29.54
C LEU A 316 12.60 -2.43 -30.50
N MET A 317 11.41 -2.85 -30.07
CA MET A 317 10.63 -3.94 -30.68
C MET A 317 9.30 -3.48 -31.31
N GLY A 318 9.15 -2.20 -31.65
CA GLY A 318 7.93 -1.69 -32.30
C GLY A 318 6.91 -1.12 -31.30
N GLY A 319 5.64 -1.45 -31.47
CA GLY A 319 4.54 -1.11 -30.55
C GLY A 319 4.59 -1.89 -29.24
N THR A 320 3.48 -1.92 -28.51
CA THR A 320 3.37 -2.45 -27.15
C THR A 320 2.25 -3.49 -27.07
N ALA A 321 2.42 -4.62 -27.75
CA ALA A 321 1.45 -5.72 -27.78
C ALA A 321 1.52 -6.59 -26.50
N THR A 322 1.24 -5.98 -25.34
CA THR A 322 1.35 -6.62 -24.01
C THR A 322 0.52 -7.90 -23.89
N HIS A 323 -0.62 -7.99 -24.57
CA HIS A 323 -1.45 -9.20 -24.56
C HIS A 323 -0.72 -10.44 -25.10
N LEU A 324 0.14 -10.29 -26.12
CA LEU A 324 0.89 -11.41 -26.70
C LEU A 324 1.86 -12.02 -25.68
N VAL A 325 2.60 -11.20 -24.96
CA VAL A 325 3.57 -11.69 -23.97
C VAL A 325 2.89 -12.31 -22.76
N LEU A 326 1.69 -11.82 -22.38
CA LEU A 326 0.90 -12.42 -21.30
C LEU A 326 0.38 -13.82 -21.69
N ASP A 327 -0.02 -14.01 -22.95
CA ASP A 327 -0.43 -15.32 -23.47
C ASP A 327 0.73 -16.31 -23.57
N GLU A 328 1.90 -15.88 -24.04
CA GLU A 328 3.12 -16.71 -24.03
C GLU A 328 3.52 -17.13 -22.61
N ALA A 329 3.50 -16.19 -21.67
CA ALA A 329 3.78 -16.48 -20.27
C ALA A 329 2.77 -17.50 -19.70
N ARG A 330 1.49 -17.35 -20.00
CA ARG A 330 0.44 -18.29 -19.59
C ARG A 330 0.68 -19.69 -20.14
N GLY A 331 1.04 -19.81 -21.41
CA GLY A 331 1.40 -21.09 -22.03
C GLY A 331 2.59 -21.74 -21.33
N TRP A 332 3.63 -20.96 -21.03
CA TRP A 332 4.80 -21.45 -20.29
C TRP A 332 4.43 -21.94 -18.88
N PHE A 333 3.62 -21.16 -18.14
CA PHE A 333 3.12 -21.52 -16.80
C PHE A 333 2.27 -22.79 -16.78
N HIS A 334 1.51 -23.06 -17.84
CA HIS A 334 0.72 -24.29 -17.94
C HIS A 334 1.62 -25.53 -17.98
N GLY A 335 2.79 -25.43 -18.61
CA GLY A 335 3.80 -26.50 -18.61
C GLY A 335 4.63 -26.59 -17.33
N GLN A 336 4.51 -25.64 -16.39
CA GLN A 336 5.21 -25.70 -15.11
C GLN A 336 4.36 -26.43 -14.06
N GLY A 337 4.93 -27.47 -13.45
CA GLY A 337 4.37 -28.17 -12.28
C GLY A 337 4.53 -27.42 -10.96
N SER A 338 4.96 -26.15 -11.02
CA SER A 338 5.17 -25.27 -9.87
C SER A 338 3.87 -24.92 -9.17
N GLU A 339 3.87 -24.96 -7.84
CA GLU A 339 2.73 -24.53 -7.01
C GLU A 339 2.60 -23.01 -7.02
N HIS A 340 3.72 -22.30 -6.89
CA HIS A 340 3.74 -20.84 -6.92
C HIS A 340 4.13 -20.33 -8.31
N LYS A 341 3.26 -19.50 -8.90
CA LYS A 341 3.44 -18.94 -10.24
C LYS A 341 3.35 -17.42 -10.19
N ILE A 342 4.41 -16.73 -10.60
CA ILE A 342 4.49 -15.27 -10.53
C ILE A 342 4.90 -14.69 -11.89
N ALA A 343 4.09 -13.80 -12.44
CA ALA A 343 4.46 -12.95 -13.57
C ALA A 343 4.91 -11.57 -13.06
N MET A 344 6.10 -11.13 -13.45
CA MET A 344 6.62 -9.79 -13.21
C MET A 344 6.67 -9.03 -14.53
N LEU A 345 5.77 -8.06 -14.71
CA LEU A 345 5.69 -7.20 -15.90
C LEU A 345 6.41 -5.87 -15.65
N LEU A 346 7.33 -5.50 -16.52
CA LEU A 346 8.09 -4.24 -16.46
C LEU A 346 7.73 -3.39 -17.67
N THR A 347 6.95 -2.32 -17.49
CA THR A 347 6.39 -1.49 -18.58
C THR A 347 6.13 -0.05 -18.12
N ASP A 348 5.96 0.87 -19.06
CA ASP A 348 5.50 2.25 -18.81
C ASP A 348 3.96 2.37 -18.68
N GLY A 349 3.22 1.28 -18.93
CA GLY A 349 1.77 1.23 -18.83
C GLY A 349 1.03 1.72 -20.07
N MET A 350 1.64 1.66 -21.25
CA MET A 350 1.07 2.10 -22.53
C MET A 350 0.88 0.94 -23.53
N PRO A 351 0.02 -0.06 -23.25
CA PRO A 351 -0.26 -1.11 -24.23
C PRO A 351 -1.00 -0.57 -25.46
N ASP A 352 -0.74 -1.14 -26.63
CA ASP A 352 -1.43 -0.80 -27.89
C ASP A 352 -2.94 -1.07 -27.79
N ASP A 353 -3.32 -2.11 -27.03
CA ASP A 353 -4.71 -2.51 -26.74
C ASP A 353 -4.85 -2.81 -25.24
N ALA A 354 -5.25 -1.80 -24.47
CA ALA A 354 -5.46 -1.92 -23.02
C ALA A 354 -6.56 -2.94 -22.64
N PRO A 355 -7.73 -3.01 -23.32
CA PRO A 355 -8.69 -4.08 -23.10
C PRO A 355 -8.11 -5.50 -23.29
N ALA A 356 -7.31 -5.74 -24.34
CA ALA A 356 -6.67 -7.03 -24.56
C ALA A 356 -5.62 -7.35 -23.48
N ALA A 357 -4.81 -6.36 -23.09
CA ALA A 357 -3.84 -6.51 -22.01
C ALA A 357 -4.53 -6.87 -20.67
N ARG A 358 -5.66 -6.21 -20.35
CA ARG A 358 -6.49 -6.55 -19.17
C ARG A 358 -7.00 -7.99 -19.24
N ARG A 359 -7.57 -8.41 -20.38
CA ARG A 359 -8.05 -9.80 -20.56
C ARG A 359 -6.93 -10.82 -20.38
N GLY A 360 -5.72 -10.53 -20.87
CA GLY A 360 -4.53 -11.37 -20.68
C GLY A 360 -4.13 -11.48 -19.21
N ALA A 361 -4.14 -10.36 -18.48
CA ALA A 361 -3.88 -10.36 -17.03
C ALA A 361 -4.95 -11.13 -16.25
N ASP A 362 -6.23 -10.99 -16.61
CA ASP A 362 -7.33 -11.76 -16.03
C ASP A 362 -7.20 -13.26 -16.32
N ALA A 363 -6.70 -13.63 -17.50
CA ALA A 363 -6.43 -15.02 -17.85
C ALA A 363 -5.28 -15.61 -17.02
N LEU A 364 -4.20 -14.87 -16.77
CA LEU A 364 -3.12 -15.29 -15.87
C LEU A 364 -3.63 -15.48 -14.44
N ARG A 365 -4.39 -14.52 -13.90
CA ARG A 365 -4.96 -14.62 -12.55
C ARG A 365 -5.87 -15.84 -12.39
N ARG A 366 -6.75 -16.10 -13.38
CA ARG A 366 -7.59 -17.30 -13.39
C ARG A 366 -6.80 -18.61 -13.48
N ALA A 367 -5.58 -18.57 -14.01
CA ALA A 367 -4.66 -19.70 -14.03
C ALA A 367 -3.83 -19.84 -12.74
N GLY A 368 -4.16 -19.10 -11.67
CA GLY A 368 -3.43 -19.11 -10.41
C GLY A 368 -2.10 -18.36 -10.46
N VAL A 369 -1.85 -17.57 -11.50
CA VAL A 369 -0.62 -16.79 -11.64
C VAL A 369 -0.80 -15.43 -10.97
N GLN A 370 0.09 -15.11 -10.04
CA GLN A 370 0.16 -13.82 -9.40
C GLN A 370 0.85 -12.82 -10.32
N LEU A 371 0.31 -11.61 -10.43
CA LEU A 371 0.88 -10.56 -11.27
C LEU A 371 1.48 -9.45 -10.40
N LEU A 372 2.70 -9.06 -10.71
CA LEU A 372 3.42 -7.93 -10.14
C LEU A 372 3.88 -7.01 -11.28
N VAL A 373 3.70 -5.69 -11.13
CA VAL A 373 4.04 -4.73 -12.19
C VAL A 373 5.07 -3.71 -11.71
N GLY A 374 6.16 -3.56 -12.45
CA GLY A 374 7.14 -2.48 -12.27
C GLY A 374 6.90 -1.38 -13.29
N SER A 375 6.79 -0.14 -12.83
CA SER A 375 6.56 1.05 -13.69
C SER A 375 7.19 2.30 -13.09
N LEU A 376 7.43 3.33 -13.91
CA LEU A 376 7.89 4.66 -13.47
C LEU A 376 6.74 5.67 -13.41
N GLY A 377 6.80 6.59 -12.44
CA GLY A 377 6.01 7.83 -12.40
C GLY A 377 4.51 7.65 -12.65
N VAL A 378 3.96 8.44 -13.60
CA VAL A 378 2.53 8.41 -13.97
C VAL A 378 2.07 7.07 -14.56
N GLY A 379 2.99 6.28 -15.11
CA GLY A 379 2.70 4.94 -15.62
C GLY A 379 2.21 4.00 -14.53
N ARG A 380 2.54 4.27 -13.26
CA ARG A 380 2.16 3.41 -12.13
C ARG A 380 0.65 3.32 -11.93
N GLN A 381 -0.04 4.46 -12.03
CA GLN A 381 -1.51 4.46 -11.89
C GLN A 381 -2.16 3.75 -13.07
N ARG A 382 -1.69 4.00 -14.31
CA ARG A 382 -2.20 3.31 -15.51
C ARG A 382 -2.01 1.80 -15.42
N CYS A 383 -0.82 1.35 -14.99
CA CYS A 383 -0.55 -0.06 -14.74
C CYS A 383 -1.50 -0.64 -13.70
N HIS A 384 -1.72 0.07 -12.60
CA HIS A 384 -2.65 -0.38 -11.56
C HIS A 384 -4.07 -0.51 -12.11
N ASP A 385 -4.55 0.49 -12.85
CA ASP A 385 -5.89 0.51 -13.40
C ASP A 385 -6.10 -0.64 -14.40
N ILE A 386 -5.13 -0.86 -15.30
CA ILE A 386 -5.18 -1.89 -16.35
C ILE A 386 -5.06 -3.29 -15.76
N PHE A 387 -4.04 -3.54 -14.94
CA PHE A 387 -3.68 -4.89 -14.49
C PHE A 387 -4.28 -5.29 -13.14
N GLN A 388 -4.81 -4.34 -12.37
CA GLN A 388 -5.35 -4.54 -11.01
C GLN A 388 -4.38 -5.32 -10.11
N ALA A 389 -3.10 -5.05 -10.28
CA ALA A 389 -2.00 -5.75 -9.61
C ALA A 389 -1.23 -4.79 -8.67
N PRO A 390 -0.48 -5.32 -7.70
CA PRO A 390 0.51 -4.52 -6.97
C PRO A 390 1.53 -3.93 -7.95
N VAL A 391 1.71 -2.61 -7.88
CA VAL A 391 2.68 -1.87 -8.69
C VAL A 391 3.83 -1.38 -7.83
N PHE A 392 5.06 -1.59 -8.28
CA PHE A 392 6.26 -1.04 -7.68
C PHE A 392 6.96 -0.04 -8.61
N ASP A 393 7.71 0.87 -8.00
CA ASP A 393 8.54 1.85 -8.70
C ASP A 393 9.83 1.19 -9.18
N VAL A 394 10.21 1.37 -10.44
CA VAL A 394 11.51 0.86 -10.95
C VAL A 394 12.62 1.91 -10.88
N ASP A 395 12.34 3.10 -10.33
CA ASP A 395 13.38 4.09 -10.08
C ASP A 395 14.43 3.52 -9.13
N PRO A 396 15.73 3.50 -9.49
CA PRO A 396 16.80 2.95 -8.67
C PRO A 396 16.79 3.39 -7.20
N GLN A 397 16.37 4.62 -6.93
CA GLN A 397 16.34 5.18 -5.57
C GLN A 397 15.23 4.59 -4.70
N ASN A 398 14.13 4.14 -5.32
CA ASN A 398 12.93 3.69 -4.62
C ASN A 398 12.63 2.21 -4.84
N ALA A 399 13.31 1.57 -5.79
CA ALA A 399 12.91 0.27 -6.31
C ALA A 399 12.91 -0.84 -5.25
N ALA A 400 13.93 -0.92 -4.40
CA ALA A 400 14.01 -1.97 -3.40
C ALA A 400 12.87 -1.90 -2.37
N ALA A 401 12.60 -0.70 -1.84
CA ALA A 401 11.53 -0.48 -0.86
C ALA A 401 10.14 -0.63 -1.49
N SER A 402 9.96 -0.12 -2.70
CA SER A 402 8.70 -0.22 -3.44
C SER A 402 8.38 -1.67 -3.82
N LEU A 403 9.39 -2.42 -4.31
CA LEU A 403 9.27 -3.83 -4.62
C LEU A 403 8.92 -4.65 -3.37
N GLN A 404 9.61 -4.40 -2.24
CA GLN A 404 9.30 -5.07 -0.98
C GLN A 404 7.84 -4.84 -0.54
N ALA A 405 7.36 -3.59 -0.64
CA ALA A 405 5.97 -3.27 -0.31
C ALA A 405 4.98 -3.95 -1.26
N ALA A 406 5.29 -4.03 -2.56
CA ALA A 406 4.43 -4.70 -3.53
C ALA A 406 4.38 -6.22 -3.30
N ILE A 407 5.50 -6.86 -2.97
CA ILE A 407 5.57 -8.28 -2.58
C ILE A 407 4.71 -8.55 -1.34
N GLN A 408 4.78 -7.67 -0.33
CA GLN A 408 3.95 -7.81 0.87
C GLN A 408 2.45 -7.76 0.53
N ARG A 409 2.03 -6.88 -0.38
CA ARG A 409 0.63 -6.81 -0.84
C ARG A 409 0.22 -8.05 -1.62
N LEU A 410 1.10 -8.54 -2.49
CA LEU A 410 0.88 -9.74 -3.29
C LEU A 410 0.56 -10.95 -2.40
N ARG A 411 1.34 -11.12 -1.32
CA ARG A 411 1.11 -12.19 -0.32
C ARG A 411 -0.14 -11.98 0.55
N LEU A 412 -0.48 -10.74 0.88
CA LEU A 412 -1.71 -10.47 1.65
C LEU A 412 -2.98 -10.82 0.86
N ASN A 413 -2.90 -10.82 -0.46
CA ASN A 413 -4.01 -11.21 -1.32
C ASN A 413 -4.18 -12.73 -1.43
N GLU A 414 -3.20 -13.56 -1.05
CA GLU A 414 -3.35 -15.02 -1.00
C GLU A 414 -4.22 -15.50 0.16
N VAL A 415 -4.31 -14.70 1.22
CA VAL A 415 -5.04 -15.07 2.45
C VAL A 415 -6.54 -14.78 2.35
N ARG A 416 -6.98 -14.11 1.27
CA ARG A 416 -8.38 -13.77 1.00
C ARG A 416 -8.95 -14.70 -0.04
#